data_AF-A0A7X7TYX0-F1
#
_entry.id   AF-A0A7X7TYX0-F1
#
_cell.length_a   1.000
_cell.length_b   1.000
_cell.length_c   1.000
_cell.angle_alpha   90.00
_cell.angle_beta   90.00
_cell.angle_gamma   90.00
#
_symmetry.space_group_name_H-M   'P 1'
#
loop_
_entity.id
_entity.type
_entity.pdbx_description
1 polymer ?
#
loop_
_entity_poly.entity_id
_entity_poly.type
_entity_poly.pdbx_seq_one_letter_code
_entity_poly.pdbx_strand_id
1 'polypeptide(L)'
;MVQPSPDPVELLLRIFADTPQDGIADAAYLFAETEPNQDSVFATGRDLIARKRVRRLLISDCSPKSGYIGAAACRTAMIEAGIPAEANEETPMETTEILHTGIEADKT
;
A
#
# COMPACT_ATOMS: atom_id res chain seq x y z
N MET A 1 -19.16 -14.02 -14.45
CA MET A 1 -19.70 -12.77 -15.01
C MET A 1 -18.72 -11.67 -14.63
N VAL A 2 -18.13 -11.01 -15.62
CA VAL A 2 -17.27 -9.84 -15.43
C VAL A 2 -18.19 -8.66 -15.13
N GLN A 3 -18.07 -8.04 -13.95
CA GLN A 3 -18.68 -6.74 -13.71
C GLN A 3 -17.96 -5.73 -14.61
N PRO A 4 -18.65 -4.83 -15.31
CA PRO A 4 -17.96 -3.81 -16.10
C PRO A 4 -17.19 -2.88 -15.16
N SER A 5 -15.92 -2.61 -15.49
CA SER A 5 -15.12 -1.59 -14.82
C SER A 5 -15.91 -0.27 -14.71
N PRO A 6 -15.95 0.37 -13.53
CA PRO A 6 -16.73 1.59 -13.32
C PRO A 6 -16.27 2.69 -14.27
N ASP A 7 -17.23 3.47 -14.78
CA ASP A 7 -16.97 4.67 -15.58
C ASP A 7 -15.94 5.55 -14.84
N PRO A 8 -14.89 6.07 -15.51
CA PRO A 8 -13.94 7.00 -14.87
C PRO A 8 -14.63 8.13 -14.08
N VAL A 9 -15.79 8.60 -14.54
CA VAL A 9 -16.61 9.58 -13.83
C VAL A 9 -17.18 9.01 -12.53
N GLU A 10 -17.67 7.77 -12.54
CA GLU A 10 -18.17 7.09 -11.34
C GLU A 10 -17.05 6.90 -10.31
N LEU A 11 -15.85 6.50 -10.73
CA LEU A 11 -14.71 6.36 -9.82
C LEU A 11 -14.34 7.70 -9.19
N LEU A 12 -14.28 8.77 -9.98
CA LEU A 12 -14.03 10.12 -9.46
C LEU A 12 -15.11 10.55 -8.48
N LEU A 13 -16.39 10.32 -8.80
CA LEU A 13 -17.51 10.64 -7.92
C LEU A 13 -17.42 9.88 -6.60
N ARG A 14 -17.05 8.59 -6.61
CA ARG A 14 -16.85 7.81 -5.38
C ARG A 14 -15.70 8.38 -4.55
N ILE A 15 -14.55 8.70 -5.16
CA ILE A 15 -13.40 9.30 -4.46
C ILE A 15 -13.78 10.62 -3.79
N PHE A 16 -14.56 11.47 -4.46
CA PHE A 16 -14.98 12.77 -3.90
C PHE A 16 -16.16 12.67 -2.92
N ALA A 17 -17.00 11.65 -3.05
CA ALA A 17 -18.13 11.40 -2.15
C ALA A 17 -17.73 10.61 -0.90
N ASP A 18 -16.60 9.90 -0.92
CA ASP A 18 -16.08 9.20 0.24
C ASP A 18 -15.72 10.20 1.34
N THR A 19 -16.50 10.19 2.40
CA THR A 19 -16.16 10.90 3.63
C THR A 19 -14.94 10.22 4.26
N PRO A 20 -13.85 10.98 4.51
CA PRO A 20 -12.72 10.44 5.27
C PRO A 20 -13.24 9.96 6.62
N GLN A 21 -12.80 8.78 7.05
CA GLN A 21 -13.14 8.32 8.40
C GLN A 21 -12.65 9.34 9.43
N ASP A 22 -13.50 9.59 10.43
CA ASP A 22 -13.15 10.39 11.59
C ASP A 22 -12.15 9.61 12.45
N GLY A 23 -11.03 10.26 12.80
CA GLY A 23 -10.00 9.69 13.67
C GLY A 23 -8.74 9.22 12.95
N ILE A 24 -7.92 8.49 13.71
CA ILE A 24 -6.63 7.96 13.27
C ILE A 24 -6.81 6.45 13.11
N ALA A 25 -6.62 5.93 11.89
CA ALA A 25 -6.63 4.50 11.67
C ALA A 25 -5.40 3.86 12.35
N ASP A 26 -5.53 2.60 12.76
CA ASP A 26 -4.40 1.94 13.40
C ASP A 26 -3.23 1.79 12.44
N ALA A 27 -3.49 1.34 11.20
CA ALA A 27 -2.46 1.17 10.20
C ALA A 27 -2.98 1.36 8.76
N ALA A 28 -2.06 1.57 7.82
CA ALA A 28 -2.30 1.40 6.38
C ALA A 28 -1.35 0.34 5.81
N TYR A 29 -1.89 -0.56 4.99
CA TYR A 29 -1.10 -1.55 4.27
C TYR A 29 -0.67 -1.01 2.91
N LEU A 30 0.63 -1.05 2.62
CA LEU A 30 1.19 -0.60 1.35
C LEU A 30 1.15 -1.75 0.35
N PHE A 31 0.17 -1.70 -0.54
CA PHE A 31 -0.14 -2.76 -1.49
C PHE A 31 0.63 -2.60 -2.81
N ALA A 32 1.06 -3.74 -3.38
CA ALA A 32 1.67 -3.85 -4.71
C ALA A 32 2.86 -2.91 -4.93
N GLU A 33 3.72 -2.78 -3.92
CA GLU A 33 4.97 -2.04 -4.09
C GLU A 33 5.89 -2.80 -5.04
N THR A 34 6.27 -2.11 -6.09
CA THR A 34 7.23 -2.53 -7.09
C THR A 34 8.22 -1.38 -7.28
N GLU A 35 9.42 -1.69 -7.74
CA GLU A 35 10.44 -0.66 -7.98
C GLU A 35 9.94 0.56 -8.80
N PRO A 36 9.06 0.39 -9.82
CA PRO A 36 8.54 1.53 -10.58
C PRO A 36 7.54 2.44 -9.84
N ASN A 37 6.83 1.95 -8.81
CA ASN A 37 5.76 2.71 -8.15
C ASN A 37 6.04 3.06 -6.67
N GLN A 38 7.07 2.47 -6.07
CA GLN A 38 7.37 2.59 -4.65
C GLN A 38 7.50 4.05 -4.18
N ASP A 39 8.12 4.93 -4.99
CA ASP A 39 8.30 6.34 -4.61
C ASP A 39 6.97 7.06 -4.36
N SER A 40 5.96 6.79 -5.19
CA SER A 40 4.63 7.38 -5.05
C SER A 40 3.87 6.84 -3.84
N VAL A 41 4.06 5.54 -3.55
CA VAL A 41 3.47 4.87 -2.39
C VAL A 41 4.11 5.38 -1.11
N PHE A 42 5.44 5.50 -1.06
CA PHE A 42 6.18 6.06 0.07
C PHE A 42 5.84 7.53 0.33
N ALA A 43 5.71 8.34 -0.73
CA ALA A 43 5.27 9.73 -0.59
C ALA A 43 3.89 9.82 0.08
N THR A 44 2.96 8.93 -0.30
CA THR A 44 1.63 8.84 0.29
C THR A 44 1.68 8.34 1.73
N GLY A 45 2.45 7.28 2.00
CA GLY A 45 2.63 6.73 3.35
C GLY A 45 3.21 7.75 4.33
N ARG A 46 4.20 8.53 3.90
CA ARG A 46 4.77 9.63 4.68
C ARG A 46 3.74 10.71 4.98
N ASP A 47 2.90 11.09 4.02
CA ASP A 47 1.82 12.07 4.23
C ASP A 47 0.79 11.57 5.25
N LEU A 48 0.42 10.28 5.19
CA LEU A 48 -0.51 9.66 6.14
C LEU A 48 0.03 9.72 7.58
N ILE A 49 1.32 9.42 7.78
CA ILE A 49 1.97 9.51 9.09
C ILE A 49 2.06 10.97 9.55
N ALA A 50 2.53 11.87 8.69
CA ALA A 50 2.73 13.29 9.03
C ALA A 50 1.41 13.98 9.43
N ARG A 51 0.31 13.63 8.76
CA ARG A 51 -1.03 14.15 9.06
C ARG A 51 -1.75 13.42 10.19
N LYS A 52 -1.09 12.46 10.85
CA LYS A 52 -1.67 11.62 11.90
C LYS A 52 -2.96 10.94 11.44
N ARG A 53 -3.00 10.47 10.18
CA ARG A 53 -4.13 9.71 9.63
C ARG A 53 -4.01 8.22 9.95
N VAL A 54 -2.79 7.73 10.15
CA VAL A 54 -2.48 6.36 10.55
C VAL A 54 -1.42 6.36 11.65
N ARG A 55 -1.30 5.29 12.44
CA ARG A 55 -0.23 5.14 13.45
C ARG A 55 1.00 4.44 12.90
N ARG A 56 0.82 3.49 11.98
CA ARG A 56 1.87 2.68 11.37
C ARG A 56 1.54 2.32 9.92
N LEU A 57 2.58 1.96 9.18
CA LEU A 57 2.51 1.43 7.82
C LEU A 57 2.89 -0.04 7.84
N LEU A 58 2.15 -0.85 7.10
CA LEU A 58 2.34 -2.28 7.00
C LEU A 58 2.88 -2.64 5.62
N ILE A 59 3.87 -3.52 5.59
CA ILE A 59 4.40 -4.15 4.37
C ILE A 59 4.35 -5.67 4.48
N SER A 60 4.46 -6.36 3.35
CA SER A 60 4.50 -7.83 3.33
C SER A 60 5.81 -8.37 3.90
N ASP A 61 5.74 -9.27 4.90
CA ASP A 61 6.86 -10.08 5.35
C ASP A 61 7.14 -11.23 4.35
N CYS A 62 7.80 -10.90 3.24
CA CYS A 62 8.26 -11.92 2.32
C CYS A 62 9.56 -11.52 1.61
N SER A 63 10.22 -12.54 1.06
CA SER A 63 11.34 -12.37 0.13
C SER A 63 10.87 -11.72 -1.18
N PRO A 64 11.81 -11.21 -2.00
CA PRO A 64 11.46 -10.62 -3.30
C PRO A 64 10.71 -11.61 -4.19
N LYS A 65 9.55 -11.21 -4.71
CA LYS A 65 8.73 -11.98 -5.67
C LYS A 65 7.68 -11.08 -6.32
N SER A 66 7.23 -11.44 -7.53
CA SER A 66 6.20 -10.69 -8.27
C SER A 66 6.45 -9.18 -8.40
N GLY A 67 7.71 -8.76 -8.50
CA GLY A 67 8.11 -7.34 -8.58
C GLY A 67 8.25 -6.62 -7.25
N TYR A 68 7.81 -7.22 -6.14
CA TYR A 68 8.10 -6.72 -4.79
C TYR A 68 9.57 -6.95 -4.45
N ILE A 69 10.23 -5.90 -3.93
CA ILE A 69 11.66 -5.91 -3.61
C ILE A 69 11.99 -6.66 -2.32
N GLY A 70 10.97 -7.17 -1.61
CA GLY A 70 11.12 -7.91 -0.36
C GLY A 70 11.13 -7.00 0.88
N ALA A 71 10.71 -7.55 2.02
CA ALA A 71 10.49 -6.81 3.27
C ALA A 71 11.70 -5.99 3.74
N ALA A 72 12.88 -6.62 3.76
CA ALA A 72 14.10 -5.97 4.24
C ALA A 72 14.53 -4.79 3.36
N ALA A 73 14.49 -4.95 2.02
CA ALA A 73 14.83 -3.90 1.09
C ALA A 73 13.78 -2.77 1.12
N CYS A 74 12.50 -3.14 1.16
CA CYS A 74 11.38 -2.22 1.28
C CYS A 74 11.50 -1.35 2.54
N ARG A 75 11.72 -1.95 3.70
CA ARG A 75 11.93 -1.23 4.97
C ARG A 75 13.08 -0.23 4.89
N THR A 76 14.18 -0.62 4.25
CA THR A 76 15.34 0.25 4.06
C THR A 76 14.98 1.44 3.17
N ALA A 77 14.34 1.19 2.03
CA ALA A 77 13.89 2.23 1.11
C ALA A 77 12.86 3.19 1.74
N MET A 78 11.94 2.68 2.58
CA MET A 78 10.99 3.49 3.33
C MET A 78 11.68 4.48 4.28
N ILE A 79 12.71 4.01 5.01
CA ILE A 79 13.51 4.85 5.92
C ILE A 79 14.27 5.92 5.12
N GLU A 80 14.89 5.53 4.00
CA GLU A 80 15.57 6.46 3.09
C GLU A 80 14.60 7.50 2.50
N ALA A 81 13.34 7.11 2.26
CA ALA A 81 12.26 8.01 1.84
C ALA A 81 11.71 8.90 2.96
N GLY A 82 12.25 8.81 4.18
CA GLY A 82 11.90 9.66 5.32
C GLY A 82 10.70 9.19 6.13
N ILE A 83 10.33 7.91 6.02
CA ILE A 83 9.32 7.30 6.90
C ILE A 83 10.02 6.84 8.19
N PRO A 84 9.52 7.19 9.39
CA PRO A 84 10.14 6.79 10.66
C PRO A 84 10.20 5.26 10.79
N ALA A 85 11.33 4.73 11.28
CA ALA A 85 11.54 3.28 11.38
C ALA A 85 10.52 2.60 12.31
N GLU A 86 10.14 3.29 13.39
CA GLU A 86 9.13 2.86 14.36
C GLU A 86 7.71 2.78 13.78
N ALA A 87 7.47 3.42 12.63
CA ALA A 87 6.20 3.38 11.94
C ALA A 87 6.10 2.21 10.95
N ASN A 88 7.18 1.45 10.72
CA ASN A 88 7.23 0.39 9.70
C ASN A 88 7.08 -1.00 10.34
N GLU A 89 6.02 -1.71 9.98
CA GLU A 89 5.75 -3.05 10.48
C GLU A 89 5.53 -4.06 9.36
N GLU A 90 6.03 -5.27 9.58
CA GLU A 90 5.89 -6.39 8.66
C GLU A 90 4.64 -7.19 9.04
N THR A 91 3.77 -7.44 8.06
CA THR A 91 2.61 -8.32 8.25
C THR A 91 3.00 -9.73 7.86
N PRO A 92 2.85 -10.72 8.76
CA PRO A 92 3.14 -12.12 8.46
C PRO A 92 2.40 -12.58 7.21
N MET A 93 3.09 -13.34 6.37
CA MET A 93 2.51 -13.90 5.16
C MET A 93 2.78 -15.41 5.10
N GLU A 94 1.79 -16.16 4.62
CA GLU A 94 2.01 -17.58 4.31
C GLU A 94 3.02 -17.72 3.16
N THR A 95 3.74 -18.85 3.14
CA THR A 95 4.67 -19.13 2.06
C THR A 95 3.91 -19.33 0.75
N THR A 96 4.02 -18.35 -0.14
CA THR A 96 3.48 -18.42 -1.51
C THR A 96 4.60 -18.25 -2.54
N GLU A 97 4.46 -18.92 -3.69
CA GLU A 97 5.40 -18.75 -4.82
C GLU A 97 5.28 -17.38 -5.47
N ILE A 98 4.06 -16.82 -5.49
CA ILE A 98 3.75 -15.51 -6.05
C ILE A 98 2.95 -14.66 -5.05
N LEU A 99 3.11 -13.35 -5.13
CA LEU A 99 2.11 -12.44 -4.55
C LEU A 99 0.92 -12.39 -5.51
N HIS A 100 -0.23 -12.83 -5.02
CA HIS A 100 -1.50 -12.60 -5.70
C HIS A 100 -1.85 -11.12 -5.52
N THR A 101 -1.26 -10.29 -6.38
CA THR A 101 -1.59 -8.87 -6.50
C THR A 101 -2.29 -8.56 -7.81
N GLY A 102 -2.14 -9.45 -8.80
CA GLY A 102 -2.73 -9.29 -10.13
C GLY A 102 -4.25 -9.46 -10.15
N ILE A 103 -4.83 -10.33 -9.30
CA ILE A 103 -6.28 -10.54 -9.26
C ILE A 103 -6.99 -9.31 -8.68
N GLU A 104 -6.36 -8.68 -7.68
CA GLU A 104 -6.83 -7.49 -6.99
C GLU A 104 -6.54 -6.20 -7.77
N ALA A 105 -5.49 -6.19 -8.59
CA ALA A 105 -5.10 -5.05 -9.43
C ALA A 105 -5.74 -5.07 -10.82
N ASP A 106 -6.08 -6.24 -11.36
CA ASP A 106 -6.80 -6.34 -12.64
C ASP A 106 -8.23 -5.88 -12.46
N LYS A 107 -8.53 -4.74 -13.07
CA LYS A 107 -9.89 -4.28 -13.27
C LYS A 107 -10.58 -5.26 -14.20
N THR A 108 -11.53 -6.01 -13.65
CA THR A 108 -12.66 -6.47 -14.45
C THR A 108 -13.69 -5.35 -14.52
#